data_AF-A0A6G9AIR8-F1
#
_entry.id   AF-A0A6G9AIR8-F1
#
_cell.length_a   1.000
_cell.length_b   1.000
_cell.length_c   1.000
_cell.angle_alpha   90.00
_cell.angle_beta   90.00
_cell.angle_gamma   90.00
#
_symmetry.space_group_name_H-M   'P 1'
#
loop_
_entity.id
_entity.type
_entity.pdbx_description
1 polymer ?
#
loop_
_entity_poly.entity_id
_entity_poly.type
_entity_poly.pdbx_seq_one_letter_code
_entity_poly.pdbx_strand_id
1 'polypeptide(L)'
;MPSSLRLYKQELTRCRDHFRQLNLQKERGYLMKLTTFSANVENIMPSIPRSEHETLFQELLLQQIFTNFDQKCLTAGDLVKTRGAQEYLAKQDGPRIYCTYHLGSYRLLTSVLFRRGVDCILLVGNNMNRTQGDDMTEHIEALREKHGLTNVFRVVEAGHPSAGLTVLRELKAGRSLIVFVDGSPETAPEPGEEDKFLSVPLGSRSVLTRKGVGYLSHATGAPIIPVVSYRQPDLTNVLHCLDPIRPIRNSDRDMYCREAMTQLYKAFWPYLKRYPAQWEGWTFIHLFLEPELAKNTRFNGWPSRPTFNQDRYSLCDLEQAPILFDRRLYQTYEITEDLRDLLLNINSVDSVEGLVGKEMFGELMEMEVLR
;
A
#
# COMPACT_ATOMS: atom_id res chain seq x y z
N MET A 1 -33.10 4.63 7.48
CA MET A 1 -31.85 3.86 7.29
C MET A 1 -31.85 3.00 6.01
N PRO A 2 -32.90 2.23 5.65
CA PRO A 2 -32.90 1.44 4.40
C PRO A 2 -32.76 2.28 3.12
N SER A 3 -33.31 3.49 3.12
CA SER A 3 -33.19 4.45 2.00
C SER A 3 -31.76 4.94 1.79
N SER A 4 -31.05 5.30 2.86
CA SER A 4 -29.67 5.81 2.80
C SER A 4 -28.68 4.75 2.30
N LEU A 5 -28.78 3.51 2.78
CA LEU A 5 -27.95 2.40 2.30
C LEU A 5 -28.21 2.11 0.81
N ARG A 6 -29.48 2.14 0.39
CA ARG A 6 -29.85 1.94 -1.02
C ARG A 6 -29.27 3.04 -1.92
N LEU A 7 -29.44 4.31 -1.54
CA LEU A 7 -28.91 5.45 -2.29
C LEU A 7 -27.38 5.40 -2.38
N TYR A 8 -26.70 5.12 -1.26
CA TYR A 8 -25.26 4.95 -1.22
C TYR A 8 -24.77 3.87 -2.20
N LYS A 9 -25.40 2.68 -2.20
CA LYS A 9 -25.06 1.60 -3.13
C LYS A 9 -25.39 1.93 -4.59
N GLN A 10 -26.45 2.71 -4.84
CA GLN A 10 -26.80 3.19 -6.17
C GLN A 10 -25.74 4.13 -6.73
N GLU A 11 -25.25 5.08 -5.92
CA GLU A 11 -24.19 6.01 -6.36
C GLU A 11 -22.86 5.27 -6.62
N LEU A 12 -22.46 4.33 -5.76
CA LEU A 12 -21.29 3.49 -6.03
C LEU A 12 -21.42 2.68 -7.33
N THR A 13 -22.62 2.15 -7.60
CA THR A 13 -22.89 1.42 -8.86
C THR A 13 -22.75 2.36 -10.06
N ARG A 14 -23.31 3.57 -9.97
CA ARG A 14 -23.17 4.60 -11.00
C ARG A 14 -21.70 4.99 -11.24
N CYS A 15 -20.91 5.17 -10.18
CA CYS A 15 -19.48 5.43 -10.28
C CYS A 15 -18.75 4.30 -11.04
N ARG A 16 -19.05 3.04 -10.71
CA ARG A 16 -18.47 1.88 -11.41
C ARG A 16 -18.86 1.83 -12.89
N ASP A 17 -20.12 2.08 -13.20
CA ASP A 17 -20.61 2.03 -14.58
C ASP A 17 -19.99 3.15 -15.42
N HIS A 18 -19.79 4.34 -14.84
CA HIS A 18 -19.06 5.42 -15.48
C HIS A 18 -17.57 5.09 -15.66
N PHE A 19 -16.91 4.54 -14.64
CA PHE A 19 -15.51 4.15 -14.70
C PHE A 19 -15.23 3.15 -15.84
N ARG A 20 -16.14 2.18 -16.05
CA ARG A 20 -16.04 1.19 -17.13
C ARG A 20 -16.12 1.76 -18.55
N GLN A 21 -16.60 2.99 -18.70
CA GLN A 21 -16.67 3.68 -20.00
C GLN A 21 -15.36 4.41 -20.34
N LEU A 22 -14.44 4.54 -19.38
CA LEU A 22 -13.17 5.24 -19.58
C LEU A 22 -12.19 4.36 -20.38
N ASN A 23 -11.47 4.98 -21.31
CA ASN A 23 -10.35 4.33 -22.00
C ASN A 23 -9.05 4.62 -21.25
N LEU A 24 -8.79 3.82 -20.21
CA LEU A 24 -7.65 4.01 -19.31
C LEU A 24 -6.29 3.90 -20.00
N GLN A 25 -6.19 3.15 -21.10
CA GLN A 25 -4.94 3.00 -21.85
C GLN A 25 -4.47 4.31 -22.50
N LYS A 26 -5.37 5.28 -22.68
CA LYS A 26 -5.04 6.62 -23.19
C LYS A 26 -4.57 7.59 -22.10
N GLU A 27 -4.71 7.22 -20.83
CA GLU A 27 -4.31 8.08 -19.72
C GLU A 27 -2.79 8.10 -19.56
N ARG A 28 -2.23 9.30 -19.40
CA ARG A 28 -0.77 9.49 -19.26
C ARG A 28 -0.25 8.72 -18.06
N GLY A 29 0.77 7.89 -18.29
CA GLY A 29 1.41 7.08 -17.25
C GLY A 29 0.62 5.84 -16.82
N TYR A 30 -0.52 5.52 -17.44
CA TYR A 30 -1.26 4.28 -17.13
C TYR A 30 -0.40 3.04 -17.29
N LEU A 31 0.30 2.92 -18.43
CA LEU A 31 1.16 1.77 -18.71
C LEU A 31 2.25 1.61 -17.64
N MET A 32 2.94 2.69 -17.27
CA MET A 32 3.96 2.64 -16.22
C MET A 32 3.39 2.18 -14.89
N LYS A 33 2.24 2.75 -14.47
CA LYS A 33 1.59 2.38 -13.21
C LYS A 33 1.13 0.91 -13.23
N LEU A 34 0.56 0.45 -14.33
CA LEU A 34 0.18 -0.95 -14.52
C LEU A 34 1.42 -1.86 -14.47
N THR A 35 2.51 -1.50 -15.14
CA THR A 35 3.75 -2.26 -15.16
C THR A 35 4.34 -2.39 -13.75
N THR A 36 4.40 -1.30 -12.98
CA THR A 36 4.86 -1.30 -11.58
C THR A 36 3.92 -2.11 -10.68
N PHE A 37 2.59 -1.93 -10.81
CA PHE A 37 1.59 -2.74 -10.09
C PHE A 37 1.80 -4.23 -10.37
N SER A 38 1.92 -4.58 -11.64
CA SER A 38 2.10 -5.95 -12.12
C SER A 38 3.39 -6.56 -11.56
N ALA A 39 4.48 -5.78 -11.50
CA ALA A 39 5.73 -6.19 -10.86
C ALA A 39 5.54 -6.44 -9.36
N ASN A 40 4.84 -5.55 -8.65
CA ASN A 40 4.55 -5.74 -7.22
C ASN A 40 3.76 -7.02 -6.95
N VAL A 41 2.72 -7.30 -7.75
CA VAL A 41 1.93 -8.53 -7.62
C VAL A 41 2.78 -9.76 -7.90
N GLU A 42 3.61 -9.76 -8.94
CA GLU A 42 4.50 -10.89 -9.25
C GLU A 42 5.50 -11.17 -8.13
N ASN A 43 6.14 -10.14 -7.59
CA ASN A 43 7.15 -10.32 -6.56
C ASN A 43 6.52 -10.76 -5.23
N ILE A 44 5.36 -10.23 -4.85
CA ILE A 44 4.76 -10.47 -3.53
C ILE A 44 3.78 -11.65 -3.56
N MET A 45 2.98 -11.78 -4.62
CA MET A 45 1.90 -12.76 -4.82
C MET A 45 2.02 -13.49 -6.18
N PRO A 46 3.12 -14.22 -6.44
CA PRO A 46 3.36 -14.89 -7.73
C PRO A 46 2.33 -15.96 -8.10
N SER A 47 1.45 -16.35 -7.17
CA SER A 47 0.32 -17.24 -7.45
C SER A 47 -0.79 -16.60 -8.28
N ILE A 48 -0.85 -15.26 -8.34
CA ILE A 48 -1.76 -14.55 -9.25
C ILE A 48 -1.09 -14.50 -10.62
N PRO A 49 -1.72 -15.03 -11.68
CA PRO A 49 -1.12 -15.02 -13.01
C PRO A 49 -1.15 -13.61 -13.62
N ARG A 50 -0.11 -13.28 -14.39
CA ARG A 50 0.04 -11.98 -15.07
C ARG A 50 -1.18 -11.57 -15.90
N SER A 51 -1.87 -12.53 -16.50
CA SER A 51 -3.10 -12.29 -17.28
C SER A 51 -4.23 -11.62 -16.49
N GLU A 52 -4.22 -11.71 -15.16
CA GLU A 52 -5.22 -11.08 -14.29
C GLU A 52 -4.81 -9.67 -13.81
N HIS A 53 -3.54 -9.27 -14.01
CA HIS A 53 -2.99 -8.07 -13.38
C HIS A 53 -3.67 -6.78 -13.88
N GLU A 54 -4.00 -6.68 -15.17
CA GLU A 54 -4.69 -5.50 -15.69
C GLU A 54 -6.09 -5.36 -15.09
N THR A 55 -6.85 -6.45 -14.98
CA THR A 55 -8.17 -6.43 -14.33
C THR A 55 -8.06 -6.01 -12.87
N LEU A 56 -7.11 -6.58 -12.12
CA LEU A 56 -6.88 -6.21 -10.72
C LEU A 56 -6.45 -4.74 -10.57
N PHE A 57 -5.64 -4.22 -11.49
CA PHE A 57 -5.23 -2.82 -11.47
C PHE A 57 -6.41 -1.88 -11.73
N GLN A 58 -7.30 -2.21 -12.68
CA GLN A 58 -8.52 -1.44 -12.91
C GLN A 58 -9.47 -1.46 -11.71
N GLU A 59 -9.61 -2.62 -11.05
CA GLU A 59 -10.36 -2.73 -9.80
C GLU A 59 -9.74 -1.90 -8.66
N LEU A 60 -8.41 -1.80 -8.60
CA LEU A 60 -7.70 -0.93 -7.67
C LEU A 60 -8.03 0.55 -7.90
N LEU A 61 -7.96 1.00 -9.15
CA LEU A 61 -8.31 2.38 -9.50
C LEU A 61 -9.78 2.69 -9.14
N LEU A 62 -10.70 1.75 -9.39
CA LEU A 62 -12.09 1.89 -8.97
C LEU A 62 -12.22 1.93 -7.44
N GLN A 63 -11.46 1.11 -6.72
CA GLN A 63 -11.46 1.15 -5.25
C GLN A 63 -10.98 2.51 -4.73
N GLN A 64 -9.97 3.13 -5.33
CA GLN A 64 -9.52 4.48 -4.94
C GLN A 64 -10.63 5.52 -5.12
N ILE A 65 -11.40 5.43 -6.21
CA ILE A 65 -12.60 6.28 -6.43
C ILE A 65 -13.61 6.06 -5.30
N PHE A 66 -13.89 4.81 -4.93
CA PHE A 66 -14.81 4.49 -3.84
C PHE A 66 -14.30 4.98 -2.49
N THR A 67 -13.02 4.84 -2.18
CA THR A 67 -12.41 5.34 -0.94
C THR A 67 -12.60 6.87 -0.83
N ASN A 68 -12.40 7.60 -1.94
CA ASN A 68 -12.59 9.05 -1.98
C ASN A 68 -14.07 9.46 -1.83
N PHE A 69 -14.98 8.73 -2.49
CA PHE A 69 -16.42 8.95 -2.34
C PHE A 69 -16.88 8.73 -0.90
N ASP A 70 -16.39 7.67 -0.26
CA ASP A 70 -16.74 7.31 1.11
C ASP A 70 -16.34 8.35 2.13
N GLN A 71 -15.15 8.94 1.97
CA GLN A 71 -14.71 10.04 2.82
C GLN A 71 -15.64 11.25 2.66
N LYS A 72 -16.02 11.62 1.43
CA LYS A 72 -16.93 12.76 1.20
C LYS A 72 -18.35 12.51 1.69
N CYS A 73 -18.75 11.24 1.81
CA CYS A 73 -20.08 10.86 2.27
C CYS A 73 -20.13 10.80 3.80
N LEU A 74 -20.59 11.88 4.46
CA LEU A 74 -20.73 11.94 5.93
C LEU A 74 -21.56 10.79 6.56
N THR A 75 -22.45 10.16 5.80
CA THR A 75 -23.23 8.99 6.27
C THR A 75 -22.53 7.66 6.01
N ALA A 76 -21.44 7.59 5.26
CA ALA A 76 -20.79 6.30 4.97
C ALA A 76 -20.35 5.57 6.24
N GLY A 77 -19.90 6.30 7.27
CA GLY A 77 -19.58 5.74 8.59
C GLY A 77 -20.77 5.08 9.30
N ASP A 78 -22.01 5.50 9.04
CA ASP A 78 -23.24 4.86 9.56
C ASP A 78 -23.47 3.47 8.96
N LEU A 79 -22.98 3.28 7.73
CA LEU A 79 -23.28 2.11 6.90
C LEU A 79 -22.21 1.03 7.03
N VAL A 80 -21.14 1.30 7.78
CA VAL A 80 -20.05 0.36 8.02
C VAL A 80 -20.54 -0.79 8.91
N LYS A 81 -20.29 -2.02 8.46
CA LYS A 81 -20.44 -3.20 9.29
C LYS A 81 -19.18 -3.42 10.12
N THR A 82 -19.30 -3.47 11.45
CA THR A 82 -18.19 -3.84 12.33
C THR A 82 -18.15 -5.35 12.57
N ARG A 83 -16.94 -5.92 12.69
CA ARG A 83 -16.70 -7.34 13.01
C ARG A 83 -15.54 -7.50 13.99
N GLY A 84 -15.43 -8.68 14.60
CA GLY A 84 -14.38 -9.04 15.55
C GLY A 84 -14.56 -8.34 16.89
N ALA A 85 -13.46 -7.89 17.49
CA ALA A 85 -13.41 -7.23 18.81
C ALA A 85 -13.89 -5.77 18.75
N GLN A 86 -15.11 -5.56 18.24
CA GLN A 86 -15.69 -4.25 17.90
C GLN A 86 -15.89 -3.31 19.10
N GLU A 87 -15.83 -3.82 20.33
CA GLU A 87 -15.83 -3.04 21.56
C GLU A 87 -14.65 -2.07 21.66
N TYR A 88 -13.53 -2.39 20.98
CA TYR A 88 -12.37 -1.52 20.90
C TYR A 88 -12.57 -0.33 19.96
N LEU A 89 -13.63 -0.29 19.16
CA LEU A 89 -13.94 0.85 18.29
C LEU A 89 -14.77 1.93 18.99
N ALA A 90 -14.99 1.84 20.30
CA ALA A 90 -15.72 2.82 21.09
C ALA A 90 -14.81 3.50 22.12
N LYS A 91 -15.28 4.61 22.72
CA LYS A 91 -14.59 5.21 23.86
C LYS A 91 -14.48 4.21 25.00
N GLN A 92 -13.28 4.09 25.53
CA GLN A 92 -12.92 3.14 26.58
C GLN A 92 -11.85 3.80 27.45
N ASP A 93 -11.58 3.20 28.62
CA ASP A 93 -10.49 3.67 29.46
C ASP A 93 -9.13 3.46 28.77
N GLY A 94 -8.29 4.49 28.85
CA GLY A 94 -6.93 4.52 28.31
C GLY A 94 -6.82 4.70 26.79
N PRO A 95 -5.63 5.13 26.31
CA PRO A 95 -5.36 5.30 24.89
C PRO A 95 -5.18 3.95 24.18
N ARG A 96 -5.45 3.92 22.87
CA ARG A 96 -5.19 2.79 21.96
C ARG A 96 -4.39 3.26 20.76
N ILE A 97 -3.66 2.34 20.14
CA ILE A 97 -3.01 2.58 18.85
C ILE A 97 -3.75 1.74 17.80
N TYR A 98 -4.62 2.37 17.02
CA TYR A 98 -5.33 1.73 15.91
C TYR A 98 -4.41 1.66 14.69
N CYS A 99 -4.01 0.45 14.35
CA CYS A 99 -3.19 0.18 13.17
C CYS A 99 -4.09 -0.32 12.05
N THR A 100 -4.13 0.41 10.95
CA THR A 100 -4.86 0.03 9.75
C THR A 100 -3.94 0.07 8.54
N TYR A 101 -4.47 -0.37 7.40
CA TYR A 101 -3.79 -0.48 6.12
C TYR A 101 -4.58 0.34 5.10
N HIS A 102 -3.96 0.69 3.99
CA HIS A 102 -4.62 1.30 2.84
C HIS A 102 -5.48 0.29 2.05
N LEU A 103 -6.21 -0.59 2.75
CA LEU A 103 -7.09 -1.61 2.18
C LEU A 103 -8.55 -1.16 2.29
N GLY A 104 -9.32 -1.28 1.21
CA GLY A 104 -10.73 -0.93 1.20
C GLY A 104 -10.95 0.54 1.55
N SER A 105 -12.07 0.86 2.20
CA SER A 105 -12.38 2.23 2.63
C SER A 105 -11.81 2.52 4.02
N TYR A 106 -10.49 2.46 4.13
CA TYR A 106 -9.75 2.53 5.40
C TYR A 106 -9.96 3.84 6.16
N ARG A 107 -10.19 4.96 5.47
CA ARG A 107 -10.42 6.28 6.07
C ARG A 107 -11.71 6.34 6.91
N LEU A 108 -12.65 5.43 6.68
CA LEU A 108 -13.88 5.32 7.49
C LEU A 108 -13.61 4.92 8.94
N LEU A 109 -12.47 4.32 9.26
CA LEU A 109 -12.08 4.05 10.64
C LEU A 109 -12.08 5.34 11.48
N THR A 110 -11.52 6.43 10.96
CA THR A 110 -11.48 7.73 11.63
C THR A 110 -12.90 8.23 11.92
N SER A 111 -13.80 8.15 10.94
CA SER A 111 -15.19 8.56 11.12
C SER A 111 -15.92 7.73 12.17
N VAL A 112 -15.72 6.41 12.17
CA VAL A 112 -16.36 5.50 13.12
C VAL A 112 -15.86 5.75 14.54
N LEU A 113 -14.54 5.90 14.74
CA LEU A 113 -13.96 6.18 16.06
C LEU A 113 -14.40 7.55 16.59
N PHE A 114 -14.30 8.60 15.76
CA PHE A 114 -14.64 9.96 16.15
C PHE A 114 -16.11 10.05 16.59
N ARG A 115 -17.02 9.44 15.83
CA ARG A 115 -18.44 9.40 16.17
C ARG A 115 -18.78 8.59 17.42
N ARG A 116 -17.93 7.63 17.79
CA ARG A 116 -18.07 6.85 19.03
C ARG A 116 -17.37 7.52 20.21
N GLY A 117 -17.04 8.80 20.09
CA GLY A 117 -16.50 9.66 21.15
C GLY A 117 -15.03 9.42 21.48
N VAL A 118 -14.29 8.72 20.61
CA VAL A 118 -12.86 8.48 20.81
C VAL A 118 -12.09 9.75 20.47
N ASP A 119 -11.26 10.20 21.41
CA ASP A 119 -10.30 11.28 21.18
C ASP A 119 -9.12 10.71 20.37
N CYS A 120 -8.89 11.23 19.17
CA CYS A 120 -7.98 10.63 18.19
C CYS A 120 -6.92 11.60 17.67
N ILE A 121 -5.71 11.09 17.45
CA ILE A 121 -4.70 11.69 16.59
C ILE A 121 -4.55 10.81 15.36
N LEU A 122 -4.55 11.42 14.19
CA LEU A 122 -4.23 10.76 12.94
C LEU A 122 -2.78 11.11 12.55
N LEU A 123 -1.94 10.09 12.36
CA LEU A 123 -0.59 10.24 11.83
C LEU A 123 -0.62 10.12 10.29
N VAL A 124 -0.16 11.13 9.58
CA VAL A 124 -0.28 11.28 8.12
C VAL A 124 1.09 11.58 7.48
N GLY A 125 1.41 11.03 6.30
CA GLY A 125 2.67 11.34 5.58
C GLY A 125 2.79 12.81 5.15
N ASN A 126 3.96 13.26 4.69
CA ASN A 126 4.19 14.66 4.32
C ASN A 126 3.64 15.02 2.89
N ASN A 127 3.36 16.30 2.67
CA ASN A 127 3.03 17.01 1.42
C ASN A 127 1.88 16.47 0.52
N MET A 128 1.97 15.28 -0.08
CA MET A 128 0.88 14.72 -0.91
C MET A 128 -0.32 14.26 -0.07
N ASN A 129 -0.06 13.90 1.18
CA ASN A 129 -1.10 13.61 2.15
C ASN A 129 -1.57 14.85 2.93
N ARG A 130 -1.03 16.05 2.69
CA ARG A 130 -1.53 17.28 3.35
C ARG A 130 -2.96 17.58 2.92
N THR A 131 -3.27 17.46 1.62
CA THR A 131 -4.65 17.52 1.14
C THR A 131 -5.52 16.44 1.78
N GLN A 132 -5.00 15.21 2.01
CA GLN A 132 -5.77 14.19 2.73
C GLN A 132 -6.00 14.53 4.21
N GLY A 133 -5.01 15.15 4.87
CA GLY A 133 -5.12 15.63 6.24
C GLY A 133 -6.10 16.80 6.38
N ASP A 134 -6.06 17.73 5.42
CA ASP A 134 -6.98 18.86 5.31
C ASP A 134 -8.41 18.35 5.02
N ASP A 135 -8.58 17.49 4.01
CA ASP A 135 -9.86 16.85 3.67
C ASP A 135 -10.41 16.04 4.86
N MET A 136 -9.55 15.39 5.65
CA MET A 136 -9.98 14.68 6.85
C MET A 136 -10.37 15.64 7.97
N THR A 137 -9.66 16.76 8.12
CA THR A 137 -10.01 17.79 9.10
C THR A 137 -11.37 18.41 8.78
N GLU A 138 -11.60 18.77 7.51
CA GLU A 138 -12.90 19.26 7.03
C GLU A 138 -14.02 18.25 7.25
N HIS A 139 -13.76 16.97 6.94
CA HIS A 139 -14.72 15.89 7.17
C HIS A 139 -15.07 15.73 8.65
N ILE A 140 -14.09 15.84 9.54
CA ILE A 140 -14.29 15.73 10.98
C ILE A 140 -15.08 16.92 11.53
N GLU A 141 -14.82 18.14 11.05
CA GLU A 141 -15.61 19.32 11.44
C GLU A 141 -17.06 19.21 10.95
N ALA A 142 -17.29 18.72 9.72
CA ALA A 142 -18.63 18.45 9.23
C ALA A 142 -19.35 17.34 10.03
N LEU A 143 -18.64 16.29 10.48
CA LEU A 143 -19.18 15.29 11.40
C LEU A 143 -19.52 15.91 12.76
N ARG A 144 -18.67 16.82 13.25
CA ARG A 144 -18.87 17.54 14.52
C ARG A 144 -20.16 18.34 14.50
N GLU A 145 -20.36 19.14 13.46
CA GLU A 145 -21.57 19.95 13.27
C GLU A 145 -22.82 19.06 13.17
N LYS A 146 -22.77 18.03 12.31
CA LYS A 146 -23.91 17.15 12.05
C LYS A 146 -24.36 16.34 13.28
N HIS A 147 -23.42 15.91 14.12
CA HIS A 147 -23.69 14.97 15.22
C HIS A 147 -23.52 15.57 16.62
N GLY A 148 -23.16 16.85 16.75
CA GLY A 148 -22.96 17.51 18.04
C GLY A 148 -21.79 16.94 18.85
N LEU A 149 -20.71 16.53 18.18
CA LEU A 149 -19.57 15.86 18.79
C LEU A 149 -18.61 16.88 19.44
N THR A 150 -17.96 16.49 20.55
CA THR A 150 -17.04 17.38 21.29
C THR A 150 -15.66 16.77 21.54
N ASN A 151 -15.45 15.53 21.12
CA ASN A 151 -14.16 14.86 21.24
C ASN A 151 -13.07 15.53 20.38
N VAL A 152 -11.83 15.25 20.75
CA VAL A 152 -10.63 15.85 20.15
C VAL A 152 -10.22 15.06 18.93
N PHE A 153 -9.91 15.79 17.85
CA PHE A 153 -9.23 15.26 16.68
C PHE A 153 -8.02 16.13 16.35
N ARG A 154 -6.90 15.50 16.03
CA ARG A 154 -5.68 16.21 15.60
C ARG A 154 -4.97 15.43 14.50
N VAL A 155 -4.45 16.13 13.51
CA VAL A 155 -3.52 15.57 12.54
C VAL A 155 -2.09 15.86 12.99
N VAL A 156 -1.23 14.84 12.93
CA VAL A 156 0.21 14.97 13.13
C VAL A 156 0.89 14.49 11.86
N GLU A 157 1.80 15.30 11.33
CA GLU A 157 2.60 14.97 10.15
C GLU A 157 3.75 14.04 10.54
N ALA A 158 3.85 12.91 9.84
CA ALA A 158 4.95 11.97 9.91
C ALA A 158 6.17 12.53 9.15
N GLY A 159 7.36 12.09 9.55
CA GLY A 159 8.63 12.57 8.97
C GLY A 159 9.22 13.81 9.66
N HIS A 160 8.42 14.58 10.41
CA HIS A 160 8.97 15.67 11.22
C HIS A 160 9.78 15.12 12.42
N PRO A 161 10.97 15.68 12.76
CA PRO A 161 11.81 15.17 13.86
C PRO A 161 11.11 15.08 15.21
N SER A 162 10.10 15.93 15.46
CA SER A 162 9.32 15.95 16.69
C SER A 162 8.03 15.11 16.65
N ALA A 163 7.69 14.47 15.53
CA ALA A 163 6.43 13.75 15.36
C ALA A 163 6.27 12.63 16.40
N GLY A 164 7.31 11.81 16.60
CA GLY A 164 7.30 10.72 17.58
C GLY A 164 7.10 11.21 19.02
N LEU A 165 7.77 12.28 19.41
CA LEU A 165 7.62 12.89 20.74
C LEU A 165 6.22 13.49 20.94
N THR A 166 5.66 14.10 19.89
CA THR A 166 4.31 14.66 19.91
C THR A 166 3.28 13.55 20.12
N VAL A 167 3.33 12.49 19.31
CA VAL A 167 2.43 11.33 19.45
C VAL A 167 2.55 10.68 20.82
N LEU A 168 3.78 10.53 21.35
CA LEU A 168 4.00 9.98 22.69
C LEU A 168 3.30 10.80 23.78
N ARG A 169 3.40 12.14 23.72
CA ARG A 169 2.73 13.04 24.69
C ARG A 169 1.21 12.93 24.60
N GLU A 170 0.70 12.87 23.39
CA GLU A 170 -0.73 12.76 23.12
C GLU A 170 -1.32 11.43 23.63
N LEU A 171 -0.62 10.31 23.41
CA LEU A 171 -0.98 9.00 23.98
C LEU A 171 -0.97 9.05 25.52
N LYS A 172 0.05 9.64 26.14
CA LYS A 172 0.12 9.82 27.60
C LYS A 172 -1.00 10.72 28.15
N ALA A 173 -1.51 11.65 27.34
CA ALA A 173 -2.67 12.47 27.67
C ALA A 173 -4.02 11.73 27.49
N GLY A 174 -4.00 10.44 27.15
CA GLY A 174 -5.18 9.58 27.03
C GLY A 174 -5.82 9.57 25.64
N ARG A 175 -5.24 10.25 24.65
CA ARG A 175 -5.76 10.29 23.28
C ARG A 175 -5.26 9.09 22.49
N SER A 176 -6.10 8.51 21.65
CA SER A 176 -5.74 7.34 20.83
C SER A 176 -5.07 7.75 19.52
N LEU A 177 -4.22 6.88 18.99
CA LEU A 177 -3.52 7.09 17.71
C LEU A 177 -4.19 6.26 16.61
N ILE A 178 -4.35 6.83 15.42
CA ILE A 178 -4.66 6.12 14.17
C ILE A 178 -3.43 6.21 13.27
N VAL A 179 -2.97 5.07 12.75
CA VAL A 179 -1.78 4.98 11.91
C VAL A 179 -1.96 3.96 10.78
N PHE A 180 -1.51 4.34 9.58
CA PHE A 180 -1.38 3.45 8.42
C PHE A 180 -0.02 2.76 8.45
N VAL A 181 0.01 1.48 8.82
CA VAL A 181 1.29 0.77 9.11
C VAL A 181 2.01 0.25 7.87
N ASP A 182 1.31 0.19 6.75
CA ASP A 182 1.86 -0.12 5.42
C ASP A 182 2.60 1.06 4.78
N GLY A 183 2.62 2.22 5.44
CA GLY A 183 3.43 3.37 5.06
C GLY A 183 2.84 4.17 3.91
N SER A 184 3.67 5.08 3.40
CA SER A 184 3.42 5.94 2.23
C SER A 184 4.77 6.31 1.61
N PRO A 185 4.83 6.73 0.33
CA PRO A 185 6.10 7.08 -0.33
C PRO A 185 7.00 8.00 0.50
N GLU A 186 6.43 8.96 1.23
CA GLU A 186 7.15 9.95 2.04
C GLU A 186 7.74 9.39 3.34
N THR A 187 7.44 8.13 3.64
CA THR A 187 7.95 7.41 4.82
C THR A 187 8.81 6.21 4.43
N ALA A 188 9.14 6.08 3.15
CA ALA A 188 10.04 5.05 2.65
C ALA A 188 11.42 5.10 3.36
N PRO A 189 12.16 3.98 3.41
CA PRO A 189 13.53 3.97 3.92
C PRO A 189 14.42 4.93 3.13
N GLU A 190 15.17 5.77 3.85
CA GLU A 190 16.23 6.61 3.29
C GLU A 190 17.61 6.11 3.78
N PRO A 191 18.70 6.36 3.03
CA PRO A 191 20.04 5.99 3.46
C PRO A 191 20.37 6.55 4.86
N GLY A 192 20.84 5.67 5.76
CA GLY A 192 21.14 6.04 7.15
C GLY A 192 19.95 5.94 8.12
N GLU A 193 18.77 5.49 7.66
CA GLU A 193 17.61 5.21 8.52
C GLU A 193 17.41 3.72 8.82
N GLU A 194 18.38 2.85 8.50
CA GLU A 194 18.22 1.39 8.54
C GLU A 194 17.82 0.89 9.94
N ASP A 195 18.28 1.56 10.99
CA ASP A 195 17.96 1.24 12.39
C ASP A 195 16.50 1.55 12.77
N LYS A 196 15.78 2.37 11.98
CA LYS A 196 14.36 2.74 12.20
C LYS A 196 13.40 1.70 11.62
N PHE A 197 13.89 0.79 10.79
CA PHE A 197 13.10 -0.20 10.08
C PHE A 197 13.35 -1.62 10.59
N LEU A 198 12.37 -2.48 10.38
CA LEU A 198 12.50 -3.90 10.63
C LEU A 198 11.90 -4.67 9.45
N SER A 199 12.51 -5.81 9.16
CA SER A 199 12.05 -6.75 8.14
C SER A 199 10.87 -7.57 8.64
N VAL A 200 9.77 -7.59 7.90
CA VAL A 200 8.65 -8.51 8.11
C VAL A 200 8.29 -9.26 6.83
N PRO A 201 7.92 -10.55 6.90
CA PRO A 201 7.43 -11.27 5.74
C PRO A 201 6.10 -10.72 5.22
N LEU A 202 6.00 -10.54 3.90
CA LEU A 202 4.76 -10.25 3.18
C LEU A 202 4.77 -11.04 1.87
N GLY A 203 4.00 -12.13 1.82
CA GLY A 203 3.98 -13.03 0.67
C GLY A 203 5.33 -13.68 0.40
N SER A 204 5.83 -13.57 -0.83
CA SER A 204 7.12 -14.13 -1.23
C SER A 204 8.30 -13.19 -0.99
N ARG A 205 8.06 -12.02 -0.39
CA ARG A 205 9.07 -11.00 -0.09
C ARG A 205 9.09 -10.64 1.38
N SER A 206 10.11 -9.87 1.75
CA SER A 206 10.17 -9.13 3.00
C SER A 206 9.97 -7.66 2.72
N VAL A 207 9.24 -7.00 3.62
CA VAL A 207 9.02 -5.55 3.60
C VAL A 207 9.66 -4.91 4.83
N LEU A 208 10.25 -3.75 4.61
CA LEU A 208 10.81 -2.88 5.63
C LEU A 208 9.67 -2.04 6.22
N THR A 209 9.35 -2.25 7.50
CA THR A 209 8.32 -1.48 8.20
C THR A 209 8.93 -0.68 9.37
N ARG A 210 8.38 0.51 9.64
CA ARG A 210 8.90 1.39 10.70
C ARG A 210 8.59 0.83 12.09
N LYS A 211 9.58 0.88 12.99
CA LYS A 211 9.46 0.41 14.39
C LYS A 211 8.56 1.27 15.28
N GLY A 212 8.25 2.50 14.85
CA GLY A 212 7.66 3.56 15.69
C GLY A 212 6.39 3.15 16.44
N VAL A 213 5.49 2.40 15.80
CA VAL A 213 4.25 1.92 16.42
C VAL A 213 4.52 0.97 17.59
N GLY A 214 5.41 -0.01 17.40
CA GLY A 214 5.84 -0.91 18.47
C GLY A 214 6.47 -0.15 19.63
N TYR A 215 7.32 0.84 19.33
CA TYR A 215 7.95 1.66 20.36
C TYR A 215 6.95 2.48 21.17
N LEU A 216 6.00 3.13 20.48
CA LEU A 216 4.95 3.92 21.15
C LEU A 216 4.08 3.04 22.04
N SER A 217 3.71 1.84 21.57
CA SER A 217 2.94 0.88 22.36
C SER A 217 3.69 0.44 23.62
N HIS A 218 4.95 0.04 23.49
CA HIS A 218 5.79 -0.36 24.63
C HIS A 218 5.98 0.77 25.65
N ALA A 219 6.30 1.98 25.17
CA ALA A 219 6.59 3.13 26.00
C ALA A 219 5.37 3.70 26.74
N THR A 220 4.16 3.49 26.22
CA THR A 220 2.91 4.02 26.80
C THR A 220 2.08 2.96 27.51
N GLY A 221 2.36 1.68 27.27
CA GLY A 221 1.47 0.60 27.67
C GLY A 221 0.18 0.51 26.84
N ALA A 222 0.01 1.37 25.83
CA ALA A 222 -1.18 1.36 24.98
C ALA A 222 -1.20 0.10 24.10
N PRO A 223 -2.30 -0.67 24.07
CA PRO A 223 -2.42 -1.80 23.17
C PRO A 223 -2.52 -1.33 21.72
N ILE A 224 -1.92 -2.10 20.82
CA ILE A 224 -2.13 -1.96 19.38
C ILE A 224 -3.41 -2.72 19.03
N ILE A 225 -4.33 -2.05 18.34
CA ILE A 225 -5.59 -2.60 17.86
C ILE A 225 -5.49 -2.69 16.34
N PRO A 226 -5.23 -3.86 15.76
CA PRO A 226 -5.24 -4.02 14.31
C PRO A 226 -6.67 -3.90 13.80
N VAL A 227 -6.89 -3.04 12.82
CA VAL A 227 -8.18 -2.88 12.15
C VAL A 227 -7.98 -3.01 10.66
N VAL A 228 -8.71 -3.93 10.04
CA VAL A 228 -8.66 -4.14 8.59
C VAL A 228 -9.97 -3.70 7.98
N SER A 229 -9.88 -2.76 7.03
CA SER A 229 -11.03 -2.32 6.23
C SER A 229 -11.08 -3.08 4.91
N TYR A 230 -12.28 -3.47 4.49
CA TYR A 230 -12.50 -4.07 3.17
C TYR A 230 -13.94 -3.90 2.73
N ARG A 231 -14.16 -3.91 1.41
CA ARG A 231 -15.48 -3.87 0.79
C ARG A 231 -15.89 -5.26 0.33
N GLN A 232 -17.11 -5.65 0.68
CA GLN A 232 -17.71 -6.89 0.19
C GLN A 232 -18.24 -6.73 -1.26
N PRO A 233 -18.46 -7.83 -2.00
CA PRO A 233 -19.00 -7.75 -3.37
C PRO A 233 -20.35 -7.02 -3.49
N ASP A 234 -21.14 -7.00 -2.42
CA ASP A 234 -22.41 -6.27 -2.34
C ASP A 234 -22.24 -4.78 -2.03
N LEU A 235 -21.01 -4.26 -2.13
CA LEU A 235 -20.58 -2.89 -1.86
C LEU A 235 -20.63 -2.47 -0.38
N THR A 236 -20.88 -3.40 0.55
CA THR A 236 -20.86 -3.11 1.99
C THR A 236 -19.42 -2.92 2.49
N ASN A 237 -19.14 -1.80 3.16
CA ASN A 237 -17.89 -1.58 3.88
C ASN A 237 -17.87 -2.34 5.19
N VAL A 238 -16.74 -2.98 5.48
CA VAL A 238 -16.51 -3.70 6.73
C VAL A 238 -15.27 -3.15 7.40
N LEU A 239 -15.37 -2.86 8.70
CA LEU A 239 -14.23 -2.70 9.59
C LEU A 239 -14.13 -3.92 10.49
N HIS A 240 -13.05 -4.70 10.32
CA HIS A 240 -12.78 -5.85 11.16
C HIS A 240 -11.72 -5.48 12.20
N CYS A 241 -12.13 -5.39 13.45
CA CYS A 241 -11.23 -5.19 14.58
C CYS A 241 -10.69 -6.55 15.03
N LEU A 242 -9.37 -6.72 14.93
CA LEU A 242 -8.68 -7.96 15.27
C LEU A 242 -8.22 -7.95 16.73
N ASP A 243 -7.66 -9.07 17.17
CA ASP A 243 -7.18 -9.23 18.54
C ASP A 243 -6.10 -8.18 18.89
N PRO A 244 -6.20 -7.52 20.05
CA PRO A 244 -5.21 -6.56 20.50
C PRO A 244 -3.83 -7.18 20.71
N ILE A 245 -2.80 -6.49 20.24
CA ILE A 245 -1.41 -6.78 20.57
C ILE A 245 -1.05 -5.93 21.78
N ARG A 246 -0.80 -6.56 22.92
CA ARG A 246 -0.54 -5.88 24.19
C ARG A 246 0.96 -5.85 24.48
N PRO A 247 1.50 -4.72 24.95
CA PRO A 247 2.88 -4.66 25.39
C PRO A 247 3.08 -5.51 26.65
N ILE A 248 4.16 -6.28 26.67
CA ILE A 248 4.57 -7.05 27.83
C ILE A 248 5.40 -6.13 28.73
N ARG A 249 4.98 -5.95 29.99
CA ARG A 249 5.73 -5.13 30.94
C ARG A 249 7.13 -5.71 31.15
N ASN A 250 8.13 -4.84 31.18
CA ASN A 250 9.54 -5.18 31.38
C ASN A 250 10.15 -6.12 30.32
N SER A 251 9.51 -6.31 29.16
CA SER A 251 10.13 -7.03 28.04
C SER A 251 11.17 -6.17 27.35
N ASP A 252 12.09 -6.82 26.64
CA ASP A 252 12.95 -6.11 25.69
C ASP A 252 12.10 -5.39 24.64
N ARG A 253 12.46 -4.12 24.41
CA ARG A 253 11.70 -3.19 23.60
C ARG A 253 11.78 -3.54 22.11
N ASP A 254 12.98 -3.87 21.63
CA ASP A 254 13.21 -4.12 20.21
C ASP A 254 12.64 -5.49 19.79
N MET A 255 12.73 -6.48 20.68
CA MET A 255 12.06 -7.78 20.56
C MET A 255 10.54 -7.61 20.49
N TYR A 256 9.94 -6.82 21.39
CA TYR A 256 8.51 -6.53 21.34
C TYR A 256 8.11 -5.84 20.03
N CYS A 257 8.88 -4.85 19.57
CA CYS A 257 8.59 -4.15 18.32
C CYS A 257 8.59 -5.11 17.13
N ARG A 258 9.61 -5.99 17.04
CA ARG A 258 9.68 -7.01 15.98
C ARG A 258 8.46 -7.92 16.00
N GLU A 259 8.08 -8.42 17.18
CA GLU A 259 6.95 -9.33 17.34
C GLU A 259 5.62 -8.65 17.00
N ALA A 260 5.38 -7.44 17.54
CA ALA A 260 4.15 -6.69 17.29
C ALA A 260 3.97 -6.35 15.79
N MET A 261 5.03 -5.88 15.13
CA MET A 261 4.97 -5.57 13.71
C MET A 261 4.82 -6.84 12.85
N THR A 262 5.46 -7.94 13.24
CA THR A 262 5.27 -9.24 12.57
C THR A 262 3.82 -9.73 12.70
N GLN A 263 3.21 -9.60 13.87
CA GLN A 263 1.81 -9.96 14.11
C GLN A 263 0.85 -9.10 13.26
N LEU A 264 1.11 -7.79 13.16
CA LEU A 264 0.32 -6.89 12.31
C LEU A 264 0.28 -7.38 10.84
N TYR A 265 1.44 -7.60 10.23
CA TYR A 265 1.49 -8.03 8.82
C TYR A 265 0.98 -9.46 8.61
N LYS A 266 1.22 -10.38 9.56
CA LYS A 266 0.61 -11.72 9.54
C LYS A 266 -0.91 -11.66 9.61
N ALA A 267 -1.47 -10.77 10.42
CA ALA A 267 -2.90 -10.59 10.57
C ALA A 267 -3.54 -9.91 9.34
N PHE A 268 -2.79 -9.04 8.65
CA PHE A 268 -3.22 -8.40 7.41
C PHE A 268 -3.25 -9.37 6.21
N TRP A 269 -2.26 -10.26 6.12
CA TRP A 269 -2.03 -11.10 4.95
C TRP A 269 -3.26 -11.88 4.43
N PRO A 270 -4.10 -12.52 5.26
CA PRO A 270 -5.30 -13.19 4.78
C PRO A 270 -6.29 -12.27 4.06
N TYR A 271 -6.35 -10.99 4.44
CA TYR A 271 -7.24 -10.01 3.82
C TYR A 271 -6.67 -9.52 2.51
N LEU A 272 -5.36 -9.23 2.45
CA LEU A 272 -4.70 -8.85 1.21
C LEU A 272 -4.85 -9.95 0.15
N LYS A 273 -4.64 -11.23 0.54
CA LYS A 273 -4.86 -12.37 -0.37
C LYS A 273 -6.28 -12.46 -0.90
N ARG A 274 -7.27 -12.12 -0.07
CA ARG A 274 -8.69 -12.23 -0.41
C ARG A 274 -9.19 -11.05 -1.24
N TYR A 275 -8.62 -9.86 -1.02
CA TYR A 275 -9.04 -8.61 -1.64
C TYR A 275 -7.84 -7.85 -2.23
N PRO A 276 -7.05 -8.48 -3.12
CA PRO A 276 -5.79 -7.89 -3.60
C PRO A 276 -6.02 -6.55 -4.29
N ALA A 277 -7.06 -6.44 -5.13
CA ALA A 277 -7.38 -5.20 -5.82
C ALA A 277 -7.86 -4.07 -4.90
N GLN A 278 -8.06 -4.28 -3.59
CA GLN A 278 -8.51 -3.22 -2.69
C GLN A 278 -7.37 -2.50 -1.95
N TRP A 279 -6.12 -2.91 -2.15
CA TRP A 279 -4.98 -2.37 -1.40
C TRP A 279 -4.23 -1.31 -2.20
N GLU A 280 -4.31 -0.05 -1.78
CA GLU A 280 -3.61 1.06 -2.44
C GLU A 280 -2.07 0.97 -2.30
N GLY A 281 -1.58 0.16 -1.36
CA GLY A 281 -0.16 -0.09 -1.16
C GLY A 281 0.56 -0.66 -2.38
N TRP A 282 -0.14 -1.31 -3.32
CA TRP A 282 0.46 -1.75 -4.59
C TRP A 282 1.08 -0.62 -5.41
N THR A 283 0.69 0.63 -5.17
CA THR A 283 1.23 1.79 -5.89
C THR A 283 2.62 2.23 -5.39
N PHE A 284 3.02 1.80 -4.19
CA PHE A 284 4.26 2.27 -3.55
C PHE A 284 5.05 1.19 -2.79
N ILE A 285 4.54 -0.04 -2.67
CA ILE A 285 5.17 -1.09 -1.84
C ILE A 285 6.60 -1.43 -2.28
N HIS A 286 6.93 -1.29 -3.56
CA HIS A 286 8.28 -1.48 -4.08
C HIS A 286 9.35 -0.63 -3.36
N LEU A 287 8.97 0.55 -2.84
CA LEU A 287 9.87 1.42 -2.08
C LEU A 287 10.23 0.83 -0.69
N PHE A 288 9.47 -0.14 -0.22
CA PHE A 288 9.62 -0.78 1.07
C PHE A 288 10.10 -2.23 0.97
N LEU A 289 10.23 -2.80 -0.23
CA LEU A 289 10.72 -4.17 -0.36
C LEU A 289 12.20 -4.22 -0.02
N GLU A 290 12.60 -5.26 0.71
CA GLU A 290 14.02 -5.55 0.85
C GLU A 290 14.62 -5.82 -0.54
N PRO A 291 15.79 -5.23 -0.87
CA PRO A 291 16.45 -5.48 -2.14
C PRO A 291 16.67 -6.97 -2.34
N GLU A 292 16.35 -7.47 -3.53
CA GLU A 292 16.76 -8.81 -3.89
C GLU A 292 18.21 -8.78 -4.33
N LEU A 293 19.05 -9.62 -3.70
CA LEU A 293 20.42 -9.79 -4.17
C LEU A 293 20.39 -10.46 -5.54
N ALA A 294 21.06 -9.85 -6.51
CA ALA A 294 21.29 -10.47 -7.81
C ALA A 294 21.94 -11.83 -7.56
N LYS A 295 21.29 -12.90 -8.02
CA LYS A 295 21.92 -14.21 -8.02
C LYS A 295 22.90 -14.19 -9.19
N ASN A 296 24.19 -14.32 -8.91
CA ASN A 296 25.20 -14.51 -9.95
C ASN A 296 24.98 -15.89 -10.58
N THR A 297 24.07 -15.97 -11.53
CA THR A 297 23.85 -17.14 -12.37
C THR A 297 25.05 -17.24 -13.30
N ARG A 298 26.03 -18.09 -12.94
CA ARG A 298 27.08 -18.49 -13.89
C ARG A 298 26.42 -19.31 -15.00
N PHE A 299 26.29 -18.72 -16.18
CA PHE A 299 25.78 -19.43 -17.36
C PHE A 299 26.79 -20.47 -17.82
N ASN A 300 26.38 -21.74 -17.87
CA ASN A 300 27.13 -22.80 -18.55
C ASN A 300 26.85 -22.72 -20.06
N GLY A 301 27.39 -21.68 -20.70
CA GLY A 301 27.18 -21.38 -22.12
C GLY A 301 25.90 -20.59 -22.40
N TRP A 302 25.91 -19.83 -23.50
CA TRP A 302 24.78 -19.05 -23.97
C TRP A 302 23.90 -19.86 -24.93
N PRO A 303 22.57 -19.66 -24.90
CA PRO A 303 21.67 -20.32 -25.84
C PRO A 303 22.00 -19.92 -27.28
N SER A 304 21.92 -20.87 -28.21
CA SER A 304 22.18 -20.60 -29.64
C SER A 304 21.13 -19.69 -30.29
N ARG A 305 19.95 -19.57 -29.67
CA ARG A 305 18.85 -18.70 -30.10
C ARG A 305 18.22 -18.03 -28.88
N PRO A 306 18.79 -16.91 -28.42
CA PRO A 306 18.28 -16.17 -27.28
C PRO A 306 16.91 -15.57 -27.59
N THR A 307 16.06 -15.49 -26.57
CA THR A 307 14.75 -14.84 -26.62
C THR A 307 14.72 -13.66 -25.63
N PHE A 308 13.88 -12.67 -25.91
CA PHE A 308 13.67 -11.58 -24.96
C PHE A 308 12.97 -12.11 -23.70
N ASN A 309 13.55 -11.85 -22.53
CA ASN A 309 13.02 -12.27 -21.25
C ASN A 309 11.84 -11.38 -20.81
N GLN A 310 10.70 -11.56 -21.47
CA GLN A 310 9.47 -10.85 -21.15
C GLN A 310 8.94 -11.15 -19.74
N ASP A 311 9.41 -12.24 -19.10
CA ASP A 311 9.01 -12.55 -17.72
C ASP A 311 9.65 -11.58 -16.72
N ARG A 312 10.91 -11.19 -16.93
CA ARG A 312 11.62 -10.24 -16.05
C ARG A 312 11.52 -8.78 -16.52
N TYR A 313 11.49 -8.55 -17.82
CA TYR A 313 11.61 -7.21 -18.38
C TYR A 313 10.34 -6.75 -19.09
N SER A 314 10.02 -5.47 -18.97
CA SER A 314 8.98 -4.80 -19.73
C SER A 314 9.56 -3.62 -20.51
N LEU A 315 9.19 -3.51 -21.78
CA LEU A 315 9.48 -2.34 -22.59
C LEU A 315 8.39 -1.30 -22.37
N CYS A 316 8.77 -0.07 -22.05
CA CYS A 316 7.85 1.06 -21.87
C CYS A 316 8.37 2.28 -22.63
N ASP A 317 7.46 3.12 -23.11
CA ASP A 317 7.82 4.42 -23.68
C ASP A 317 7.74 5.50 -22.59
N LEU A 318 8.80 6.27 -22.40
CA LEU A 318 8.83 7.37 -21.43
C LEU A 318 9.35 8.66 -22.07
N GLU A 319 8.42 9.47 -22.60
CA GLU A 319 8.52 10.86 -23.12
C GLU A 319 9.65 11.20 -24.12
N GLN A 320 10.90 10.81 -23.89
CA GLN A 320 12.09 11.14 -24.68
C GLN A 320 12.84 9.92 -25.20
N ALA A 321 12.70 8.75 -24.56
CA ALA A 321 13.41 7.53 -24.94
C ALA A 321 12.62 6.27 -24.51
N PRO A 322 12.83 5.14 -25.21
CA PRO A 322 12.31 3.87 -24.77
C PRO A 322 13.10 3.38 -23.56
N ILE A 323 12.39 2.72 -22.64
CA ILE A 323 13.00 2.19 -21.42
C ILE A 323 12.78 0.69 -21.31
N LEU A 324 13.78 0.04 -20.71
CA LEU A 324 13.71 -1.34 -20.26
C LEU A 324 13.51 -1.33 -18.74
N PHE A 325 12.36 -1.83 -18.28
CA PHE A 325 12.04 -1.93 -16.86
C PHE A 325 12.28 -3.34 -16.35
N ASP A 326 13.22 -3.50 -15.42
CA ASP A 326 13.43 -4.72 -14.64
C ASP A 326 12.37 -4.83 -13.56
N ARG A 327 11.41 -5.73 -13.76
CA ARG A 327 10.27 -5.95 -12.86
C ARG A 327 10.67 -6.61 -11.55
N ARG A 328 11.84 -7.24 -11.50
CA ARG A 328 12.32 -7.97 -10.31
C ARG A 328 13.10 -7.03 -9.38
N LEU A 329 13.92 -6.18 -9.96
CA LEU A 329 14.78 -5.23 -9.23
C LEU A 329 14.22 -3.81 -9.16
N TYR A 330 13.12 -3.52 -9.86
CA TYR A 330 12.53 -2.18 -10.00
C TYR A 330 13.52 -1.15 -10.56
N GLN A 331 14.40 -1.58 -11.46
CA GLN A 331 15.37 -0.72 -12.13
C GLN A 331 14.90 -0.38 -13.54
N THR A 332 15.14 0.85 -13.97
CA THR A 332 14.85 1.32 -15.33
C THR A 332 16.16 1.63 -16.04
N TYR A 333 16.31 1.12 -17.25
CA TYR A 333 17.42 1.43 -18.14
C TYR A 333 16.89 2.17 -19.36
N GLU A 334 17.48 3.31 -19.68
CA GLU A 334 17.24 3.98 -20.96
C GLU A 334 17.91 3.15 -22.06
N ILE A 335 17.17 2.86 -23.13
CA ILE A 335 17.67 2.08 -24.26
C ILE A 335 17.49 2.86 -25.56
N THR A 336 18.22 2.48 -26.60
CA THR A 336 18.02 3.05 -27.93
C THR A 336 16.77 2.49 -28.59
N GLU A 337 16.20 3.24 -29.53
CA GLU A 337 15.11 2.78 -30.40
C GLU A 337 15.49 1.49 -31.13
N ASP A 338 16.72 1.41 -31.64
CA ASP A 338 17.25 0.21 -32.31
C ASP A 338 17.25 -1.03 -31.39
N LEU A 339 17.66 -0.86 -30.12
CA LEU A 339 17.64 -1.96 -29.15
C LEU A 339 16.20 -2.35 -28.79
N ARG A 340 15.28 -1.39 -28.62
CA ARG A 340 13.86 -1.69 -28.40
C ARG A 340 13.30 -2.52 -29.56
N ASP A 341 13.53 -2.07 -30.78
CA ASP A 341 12.99 -2.70 -31.99
C ASP A 341 13.58 -4.09 -32.19
N LEU A 342 14.88 -4.28 -31.89
CA LEU A 342 15.51 -5.59 -31.83
C LEU A 342 14.85 -6.51 -30.81
N LEU A 343 14.62 -6.05 -29.57
CA LEU A 343 14.02 -6.87 -28.52
C LEU A 343 12.57 -7.28 -28.85
N LEU A 344 11.81 -6.38 -29.50
CA LEU A 344 10.46 -6.68 -29.98
C LEU A 344 10.45 -7.70 -31.13
N ASN A 345 11.48 -7.71 -31.96
CA ASN A 345 11.58 -8.52 -33.16
C ASN A 345 12.65 -9.60 -33.07
N ILE A 346 13.10 -9.98 -31.87
CA ILE A 346 14.28 -10.85 -31.70
C ILE A 346 14.17 -12.19 -32.44
N ASN A 347 12.95 -12.70 -32.57
CA ASN A 347 12.68 -13.97 -33.25
C ASN A 347 12.82 -13.91 -34.78
N SER A 348 12.92 -12.71 -35.38
CA SER A 348 13.10 -12.53 -36.83
C SER A 348 14.56 -12.32 -37.23
N VAL A 349 15.49 -12.32 -36.26
CA VAL A 349 16.91 -12.06 -36.50
C VAL A 349 17.73 -13.35 -36.48
N ASP A 350 18.65 -13.49 -37.43
CA ASP A 350 19.53 -14.67 -37.57
C ASP A 350 20.63 -14.72 -36.49
N SER A 351 21.19 -13.57 -36.11
CA SER A 351 22.22 -13.47 -35.06
C SER A 351 22.10 -12.15 -34.29
N VAL A 352 21.68 -12.25 -33.02
CA VAL A 352 21.60 -11.11 -32.10
C VAL A 352 23.01 -10.58 -31.80
N GLU A 353 23.96 -11.47 -31.48
CA GLU A 353 25.37 -11.11 -31.24
C GLU A 353 25.99 -10.39 -32.44
N GLY A 354 25.64 -10.80 -33.66
CA GLY A 354 26.11 -10.15 -34.88
C GLY A 354 25.61 -8.72 -35.07
N LEU A 355 24.40 -8.41 -34.57
CA LEU A 355 23.82 -7.07 -34.67
C LEU A 355 24.31 -6.12 -33.57
N VAL A 356 24.38 -6.59 -32.32
CA VAL A 356 24.71 -5.72 -31.18
C VAL A 356 26.20 -5.75 -30.80
N GLY A 357 26.95 -6.71 -31.34
CA GLY A 357 28.34 -6.95 -30.96
C GLY A 357 28.48 -7.81 -29.70
N LYS A 358 29.64 -8.44 -29.55
CA LYS A 358 29.92 -9.42 -28.48
C LYS A 358 29.81 -8.86 -27.06
N GLU A 359 30.22 -7.62 -26.85
CA GLU A 359 30.20 -6.97 -25.53
C GLU A 359 28.77 -6.73 -25.05
N MET A 360 27.97 -6.00 -25.84
CA MET A 360 26.55 -5.75 -25.57
C MET A 360 25.75 -7.06 -25.46
N PHE A 361 26.03 -8.05 -26.31
CA PHE A 361 25.40 -9.35 -26.21
C PHE A 361 25.69 -10.03 -24.86
N GLY A 362 26.93 -9.95 -24.40
CA GLY A 362 27.34 -10.42 -23.08
C GLY A 362 26.59 -9.72 -21.95
N GLU A 363 26.50 -8.40 -21.99
CA GLU A 363 25.74 -7.62 -20.99
C GLU A 363 24.26 -8.01 -20.96
N LEU A 364 23.61 -8.12 -22.13
CA LEU A 364 22.20 -8.51 -22.23
C LEU A 364 21.94 -9.92 -21.68
N MET A 365 22.89 -10.84 -21.84
CA MET A 365 22.83 -12.19 -21.26
C MET A 365 23.09 -12.17 -19.75
N GLU A 366 24.10 -11.44 -19.28
CA GLU A 366 24.44 -11.33 -17.85
C GLU A 366 23.33 -10.66 -17.04
N MET A 367 22.68 -9.65 -17.62
CA MET A 367 21.50 -9.01 -17.03
C MET A 367 20.24 -9.88 -17.13
N GLU A 368 20.27 -11.00 -17.86
CA GLU A 368 19.12 -11.85 -18.19
C GLU A 368 18.02 -11.11 -18.97
N VAL A 369 18.39 -10.05 -19.71
CA VAL A 369 17.49 -9.41 -20.69
C VAL A 369 17.18 -10.41 -21.80
N LEU A 370 18.17 -11.22 -22.14
CA LEU A 370 18.06 -12.37 -23.03
C LEU A 370 18.14 -13.69 -22.24
N ARG A 371 17.42 -14.71 -22.72
CA ARG A 371 17.42 -16.05 -22.14
C ARG A 371 17.21 -17.16 -23.16
#